data_AF-A0A972HPK4-F1
#
_entry.id   AF-A0A972HPK4-F1
#
_cell.length_a   1.000
_cell.length_b   1.000
_cell.length_c   1.000
_cell.angle_alpha   90.00
_cell.angle_beta   90.00
_cell.angle_gamma   90.00
#
_symmetry.space_group_name_H-M   'P 1'
#
loop_
_entity.id
_entity.type
_entity.pdbx_description
1 polymer ?
#
loop_
_entity_poly.entity_id
_entity_poly.type
_entity_poly.pdbx_seq_one_letter_code
_entity_poly.pdbx_strand_id
1 'polypeptide(L)'
;MSHRKVMVRILGWVLVALGVFGGVLFFPVQLGDDYTCLYHRMVYEHHPGTHHYQTGKTTVPALGPSQQDTPAEHQMATEVQMDQHSEPLKFYLRKFAPFWWASLFILFVGYIVFTRGIGNRKRRNRTPRQPGQTAKI
;
A
#
# COMPACT_ATOMS: atom_id res chain seq x y z
N MET A 1 -28.44 15.62 20.75
CA MET A 1 -27.24 15.98 19.95
C MET A 1 -27.71 16.55 18.62
N SER A 2 -27.10 17.61 18.07
CA SER A 2 -27.51 18.13 16.75
C SER A 2 -27.20 17.11 15.65
N HIS A 3 -28.19 16.80 14.79
CA HIS A 3 -28.05 15.84 13.67
C HIS A 3 -26.81 16.11 12.81
N ARG A 4 -26.46 17.39 12.60
CA ARG A 4 -25.27 17.79 11.84
C ARG A 4 -23.97 17.25 12.44
N LYS A 5 -23.86 17.20 13.77
CA LYS A 5 -22.67 16.68 14.46
C LYS A 5 -22.55 15.16 14.33
N VAL A 6 -23.69 14.46 14.28
CA VAL A 6 -23.73 13.02 14.08
C VAL A 6 -23.33 12.68 12.64
N MET A 7 -23.88 13.39 11.65
CA MET A 7 -23.52 13.19 10.24
C MET A 7 -22.03 13.43 9.96
N VAL A 8 -21.44 14.49 10.52
CA VAL A 8 -20.00 14.76 10.33
C VAL A 8 -19.13 13.65 10.94
N ARG A 9 -19.53 13.09 12.08
CA ARG A 9 -18.82 11.95 12.69
C ARG A 9 -18.90 10.69 11.84
N ILE A 10 -20.10 10.38 11.35
CA ILE A 10 -20.32 9.22 10.48
C ILE A 10 -19.48 9.38 9.20
N LEU A 11 -19.53 10.55 8.56
CA LEU A 11 -18.74 10.83 7.37
C LEU A 11 -17.23 10.68 7.62
N GLY A 12 -16.73 11.20 8.76
CA GLY A 12 -15.33 11.02 9.15
C GLY A 12 -14.94 9.54 9.29
N TRP A 13 -15.77 8.74 9.96
CA TRP A 13 -15.54 7.29 10.08
C TRP A 13 -15.55 6.57 8.73
N VAL A 14 -16.48 6.91 7.84
CA VAL A 14 -16.56 6.33 6.49
C VAL A 14 -15.30 6.66 5.70
N LEU A 15 -14.82 7.90 5.73
CA LEU A 15 -13.58 8.29 5.04
C LEU A 15 -12.35 7.57 5.61
N VAL A 16 -12.26 7.43 6.94
CA VAL A 16 -11.17 6.68 7.57
C VAL A 16 -11.23 5.21 7.16
N ALA A 17 -12.40 4.58 7.22
CA ALA A 17 -12.57 3.18 6.82
C ALA A 17 -12.20 2.96 5.35
N LEU A 18 -12.64 3.84 4.45
CA LEU A 18 -12.28 3.80 3.03
C LEU A 18 -10.77 3.98 2.82
N GLY A 19 -10.15 4.91 3.53
CA GLY A 19 -8.71 5.15 3.46
C GLY A 19 -7.87 3.96 3.94
N VAL A 20 -8.27 3.32 5.05
CA VAL A 20 -7.64 2.10 5.55
C VAL A 20 -7.81 0.96 4.56
N PHE A 21 -9.03 0.75 4.06
CA PHE A 21 -9.34 -0.33 3.13
C PHE A 21 -8.59 -0.18 1.80
N GLY A 22 -8.58 1.02 1.22
CA GLY A 22 -7.79 1.33 0.02
C GLY A 22 -6.29 1.17 0.29
N GLY A 23 -5.81 1.62 1.46
CA GLY A 23 -4.44 1.44 1.90
C GLY A 23 -4.00 -0.02 1.89
N VAL A 24 -4.81 -0.93 2.44
CA VAL A 24 -4.55 -2.38 2.47
C VAL A 24 -4.65 -3.01 1.09
N LEU A 25 -5.66 -2.66 0.30
CA LEU A 25 -5.88 -3.23 -1.03
C LEU A 25 -4.74 -2.92 -2.01
N PHE A 26 -4.25 -1.70 -1.97
CA PHE A 26 -3.19 -1.21 -2.85
C PHE A 26 -1.80 -1.24 -2.20
N PHE A 27 -1.68 -1.81 -0.99
CA PHE A 27 -0.38 -1.94 -0.34
C PHE A 27 0.50 -2.91 -1.16
N PRO A 28 1.73 -2.51 -1.53
CA PRO A 28 2.67 -3.43 -2.14
C PRO A 28 3.15 -4.42 -1.06
N VAL A 29 2.78 -5.70 -1.21
CA VAL A 29 3.29 -6.78 -0.35
C VAL A 29 4.26 -7.62 -1.17
N GLN A 30 5.40 -7.96 -0.58
CA GLN A 30 6.33 -8.93 -1.15
C GLN A 30 5.82 -10.34 -0.79
N LEU A 31 5.46 -11.14 -1.80
CA LEU A 31 5.07 -12.55 -1.61
C LEU A 31 6.00 -13.43 -2.43
N GLY A 32 6.93 -14.10 -1.76
CA GLY A 32 7.99 -14.87 -2.42
C GLY A 32 8.93 -13.93 -3.17
N ASP A 33 9.13 -14.21 -4.46
CA ASP A 33 10.06 -13.46 -5.32
C ASP A 33 9.40 -12.27 -6.05
N ASP A 34 8.08 -12.09 -5.92
CA ASP A 34 7.31 -11.05 -6.63
C ASP A 34 6.68 -10.02 -5.67
N TYR A 35 6.58 -8.77 -6.14
CA TYR A 35 5.79 -7.72 -5.48
C TYR A 35 4.43 -7.60 -6.15
N THR A 36 3.37 -7.75 -5.36
CA THR A 36 1.99 -7.60 -5.84
C THR A 36 1.13 -6.88 -4.79
N CYS A 37 0.03 -6.27 -5.22
CA CYS A 37 -0.99 -5.76 -4.29
C CYS A 37 -2.16 -6.74 -4.16
N LEU A 38 -2.84 -6.69 -3.01
CA LEU A 38 -3.95 -7.57 -2.69
C LEU A 38 -5.10 -7.47 -3.71
N TYR A 39 -5.35 -6.26 -4.23
CA TYR A 39 -6.34 -6.02 -5.27
C TYR A 39 -6.03 -6.80 -6.56
N HIS A 40 -4.78 -6.74 -7.04
CA HIS A 40 -4.38 -7.46 -8.24
C HIS A 40 -4.51 -8.97 -8.04
N ARG A 41 -4.13 -9.46 -6.86
CA ARG A 41 -4.32 -10.86 -6.52
C ARG A 41 -5.80 -11.28 -6.63
N MET A 42 -6.71 -10.55 -5.98
CA MET A 42 -8.14 -10.88 -6.07
C MET A 42 -8.72 -10.81 -7.47
N VAL A 43 -8.29 -9.86 -8.30
CA VAL A 43 -8.86 -9.66 -9.64
C VAL A 43 -8.30 -10.65 -10.66
N TYR A 44 -7.01 -10.98 -10.58
CA TYR A 44 -6.33 -11.78 -11.60
C TYR A 44 -6.16 -13.26 -11.24
N GLU A 45 -6.27 -13.64 -9.96
CA GLU A 45 -6.16 -15.06 -9.52
C GLU A 45 -7.43 -15.87 -9.84
N HIS A 46 -8.52 -15.24 -10.30
CA HIS A 46 -9.75 -15.92 -10.74
C HIS A 46 -9.70 -16.51 -12.16
N HIS A 47 -8.55 -16.44 -12.84
CA HIS A 47 -8.31 -17.22 -14.05
C HIS A 47 -7.47 -18.47 -13.73
N PRO A 48 -8.09 -19.62 -13.41
CA PRO A 48 -7.37 -20.86 -13.10
C PRO A 48 -6.64 -21.51 -14.30
N GLY A 49 -6.38 -20.76 -15.38
CA GLY A 49 -5.92 -21.30 -16.66
C GLY A 49 -4.51 -20.89 -17.12
N THR A 50 -3.85 -19.94 -16.46
CA THR A 50 -2.60 -19.36 -17.00
C THR A 50 -1.51 -19.19 -15.95
N HIS A 51 -1.32 -20.19 -15.09
CA HIS A 51 -0.03 -20.41 -14.43
C HIS A 51 0.96 -21.09 -15.39
N HIS A 52 1.24 -20.47 -16.54
CA HIS A 52 2.54 -20.63 -17.15
C HIS A 52 3.47 -19.63 -16.47
N TYR A 53 3.87 -19.96 -15.23
CA TYR A 53 5.17 -19.57 -14.74
C TYR A 53 6.17 -20.15 -15.73
N GLN A 54 6.57 -19.36 -16.72
CA GLN A 54 7.70 -19.64 -17.57
C GLN A 54 8.96 -19.38 -16.74
N THR A 55 9.09 -20.09 -15.61
CA THR A 55 10.36 -20.31 -14.92
C THR A 55 11.33 -20.80 -15.97
N GLY A 56 12.42 -20.07 -16.14
CA GLY A 56 13.36 -20.16 -17.26
C GLY A 56 13.43 -21.54 -17.89
N LYS A 57 12.84 -21.67 -19.08
CA LYS A 57 13.17 -22.77 -19.98
C LYS A 57 14.56 -22.47 -20.54
N THR A 58 15.59 -22.69 -19.72
CA THR A 58 16.91 -23.05 -20.24
C THR A 58 16.70 -24.35 -20.99
N THR A 59 16.36 -24.21 -22.27
CA THR A 59 16.33 -25.33 -23.21
C THR A 59 17.80 -25.66 -23.43
N VAL A 60 18.36 -26.49 -22.55
CA VAL A 60 19.51 -27.30 -22.92
C VAL A 60 18.91 -28.48 -23.68
N PRO A 61 19.00 -28.54 -25.03
CA PRO A 61 18.77 -29.79 -25.71
C PRO A 61 19.92 -30.73 -25.31
N ALA A 62 19.64 -31.58 -24.33
CA ALA A 62 20.54 -32.67 -23.96
C ALA A 62 20.34 -33.84 -24.92
N LEU A 63 21.47 -34.39 -25.35
CA LEU A 63 21.73 -35.67 -26.03
C LEU A 63 21.63 -35.72 -27.56
N GLY A 64 22.78 -35.43 -28.18
CA GLY A 64 23.34 -36.15 -29.33
C GLY A 64 24.88 -35.99 -29.30
N PRO A 65 25.69 -37.07 -29.28
CA PRO A 65 27.08 -37.01 -28.83
C PRO A 65 28.05 -36.71 -29.97
N SER A 66 29.07 -35.87 -29.72
CA SER A 66 30.35 -35.97 -30.43
C SER A 66 31.47 -35.26 -29.67
N GLN A 67 32.55 -36.01 -29.46
CA GLN A 67 33.90 -35.64 -29.01
C GLN A 67 34.36 -34.22 -29.42
N GLN A 68 35.16 -33.54 -28.58
CA GLN A 68 36.62 -33.65 -28.62
C GLN A 68 37.30 -32.63 -27.68
N ASP A 69 38.36 -33.08 -27.03
CA ASP A 69 39.13 -32.46 -25.95
C ASP A 69 39.65 -31.04 -26.23
N THR A 70 39.48 -30.13 -25.26
CA THR A 70 40.36 -28.96 -25.08
C THR A 70 40.56 -28.70 -23.58
N PRO A 71 41.81 -28.70 -23.07
CA PRO A 71 42.07 -28.42 -21.68
C PRO A 71 42.27 -26.91 -21.43
N ALA A 72 41.61 -26.43 -20.37
CA ALA A 72 41.95 -25.26 -19.58
C ALA A 72 42.04 -23.89 -20.28
N GLU A 73 40.91 -23.18 -20.33
CA GLU A 73 40.93 -21.72 -20.24
C GLU A 73 39.82 -21.23 -19.29
N HIS A 74 40.16 -20.16 -18.58
CA HIS A 74 39.63 -19.76 -17.30
C HIS A 74 38.15 -19.37 -17.26
N GLN A 75 37.57 -19.72 -16.13
CA GLN A 75 36.38 -19.15 -15.52
C GLN A 75 36.38 -17.61 -15.58
N MET A 76 35.53 -17.04 -16.42
CA MET A 76 34.91 -15.73 -16.18
C MET A 76 33.42 -15.84 -16.55
N ALA A 77 32.73 -16.72 -15.83
CA ALA A 77 31.29 -16.65 -15.71
C ALA A 77 30.96 -15.47 -14.79
N THR A 78 31.09 -14.25 -15.32
CA THR A 78 30.68 -13.03 -14.63
C THR A 78 29.16 -13.04 -14.56
N GLU A 79 28.66 -13.48 -13.41
CA GLU A 79 27.53 -12.95 -12.66
C GLU A 79 26.95 -11.62 -13.20
N VAL A 80 26.14 -11.66 -14.25
CA VAL A 80 25.28 -10.53 -14.66
C VAL A 80 23.94 -11.08 -15.14
N GLN A 81 23.16 -11.65 -14.22
CA GLN A 81 21.76 -11.99 -14.48
C GLN A 81 20.87 -11.59 -13.30
N MET A 82 21.10 -10.41 -12.72
CA MET A 82 20.30 -9.87 -11.60
C MET A 82 19.40 -8.67 -11.93
N ASP A 83 19.38 -8.15 -13.17
CA ASP A 83 18.63 -6.90 -13.44
C ASP A 83 17.25 -7.07 -14.09
N GLN A 84 16.91 -8.25 -14.61
CA GLN A 84 15.66 -8.42 -15.38
C GLN A 84 14.39 -8.52 -14.50
N HIS A 85 14.53 -8.76 -13.20
CA HIS A 85 13.39 -8.84 -12.26
C HIS A 85 12.86 -7.47 -11.80
N SER A 86 13.59 -6.38 -12.08
CA SER A 86 13.26 -5.04 -11.59
C SER A 86 12.32 -4.22 -12.49
N GLU A 87 12.19 -4.61 -13.76
CA GLU A 87 11.32 -3.97 -14.75
C GLU A 87 9.81 -4.08 -14.44
N PRO A 88 9.25 -5.27 -14.07
CA PRO A 88 7.81 -5.38 -13.80
C PRO A 88 7.39 -4.58 -12.56
N LEU A 89 8.28 -4.50 -11.57
CA LEU A 89 8.06 -3.75 -10.33
C LEU A 89 7.83 -2.25 -10.62
N LYS A 90 8.67 -1.64 -11.46
CA LYS A 90 8.57 -0.21 -11.80
C LYS A 90 7.26 0.13 -12.50
N PHE A 91 6.81 -0.73 -13.41
CA PHE A 91 5.52 -0.55 -14.09
C PHE A 91 4.34 -0.62 -13.11
N TYR A 92 4.43 -1.54 -12.16
CA TYR A 92 3.41 -1.73 -11.14
C TYR A 92 3.31 -0.54 -10.19
N LEU A 93 4.43 -0.12 -9.62
CA LEU A 93 4.50 1.07 -8.76
C LEU A 93 3.95 2.29 -9.49
N ARG A 94 4.28 2.49 -10.77
CA ARG A 94 3.80 3.65 -11.52
C ARG A 94 2.27 3.68 -11.69
N LYS A 95 1.63 2.51 -11.88
CA LYS A 95 0.16 2.44 -12.04
C LYS A 95 -0.60 2.43 -10.71
N PHE A 96 -0.10 1.75 -9.69
CA PHE A 96 -0.83 1.52 -8.44
C PHE A 96 -0.45 2.50 -7.32
N ALA A 97 0.74 3.10 -7.34
CA ALA A 97 1.11 4.15 -6.39
C ALA A 97 0.11 5.31 -6.31
N PRO A 98 -0.45 5.88 -7.41
CA PRO A 98 -1.40 6.98 -7.28
C PRO A 98 -2.67 6.57 -6.50
N PHE A 99 -3.14 5.32 -6.64
CA PHE A 99 -4.29 4.81 -5.88
C PHE A 99 -3.98 4.62 -4.40
N TRP A 100 -2.76 4.16 -4.09
CA TRP A 100 -2.29 4.05 -2.73
C TRP A 100 -2.16 5.44 -2.07
N TRP A 101 -1.54 6.40 -2.74
CA TRP A 101 -1.43 7.79 -2.28
C TRP A 101 -2.80 8.45 -2.12
N ALA A 102 -3.74 8.22 -3.04
CA ALA A 102 -5.11 8.71 -2.93
C ALA A 102 -5.81 8.15 -1.67
N SER A 103 -5.57 6.88 -1.34
CA SER A 103 -6.13 6.26 -0.12
C SER A 103 -5.56 6.88 1.15
N LEU A 104 -4.24 7.14 1.19
CA LEU A 104 -3.60 7.87 2.29
C LEU A 104 -4.11 9.31 2.41
N PHE A 105 -4.34 9.99 1.29
CA PHE A 105 -4.90 11.32 1.28
C PHE A 105 -6.33 11.34 1.84
N ILE A 106 -7.18 10.39 1.43
CA ILE A 106 -8.54 10.24 1.97
C ILE A 106 -8.49 9.96 3.47
N LEU A 107 -7.60 9.08 3.92
CA LEU A 107 -7.39 8.79 5.35
C LEU A 107 -7.00 10.05 6.12
N PHE A 108 -6.04 10.83 5.60
CA PHE A 108 -5.56 12.06 6.20
C PHE A 108 -6.68 13.11 6.31
N VAL A 109 -7.45 13.32 5.25
CA VAL A 109 -8.61 14.24 5.25
C VAL A 109 -9.67 13.75 6.23
N GLY A 110 -10.00 12.46 6.23
CA GLY A 110 -10.94 11.83 7.17
C GLY A 110 -10.52 12.04 8.63
N TYR A 111 -9.23 11.88 8.92
CA TYR A 111 -8.66 12.13 10.24
C TYR A 111 -8.76 13.60 10.67
N ILE A 112 -8.48 14.55 9.78
CA ILE A 112 -8.64 15.99 10.06
C ILE A 112 -10.11 16.33 10.35
N VAL A 113 -11.05 15.82 9.55
CA VAL A 113 -12.48 16.05 9.75
C VAL A 113 -12.94 15.47 11.09
N PHE A 114 -12.47 14.26 11.41
CA PHE A 114 -12.77 13.58 12.67
C PHE A 114 -12.26 14.37 13.89
N THR A 115 -10.99 14.79 13.87
CA THR A 115 -10.36 15.53 14.98
C THR A 115 -10.94 16.93 15.15
N ARG A 116 -11.18 17.68 14.06
CA ARG A 116 -11.79 19.02 14.11
C ARG A 116 -13.24 18.99 14.57
N GLY A 117 -14.00 17.94 14.23
CA GLY A 117 -15.37 17.74 14.71
C GLY A 117 -15.48 17.55 16.23
N ILE A 118 -14.39 17.12 16.89
CA ILE A 118 -14.34 16.86 18.35
C ILE A 118 -13.79 18.08 19.11
N GLY A 119 -12.83 18.81 18.53
CA GLY A 119 -12.06 19.88 19.21
C GLY A 119 -12.85 21.11 19.67
N ASN A 120 -14.02 21.41 19.07
CA ASN A 120 -14.77 22.62 19.41
C ASN A 120 -15.59 22.55 20.72
N ARG A 121 -15.54 21.45 21.47
CA ARG A 121 -16.22 21.38 22.78
C ARG A 121 -15.45 22.04 23.93
N LYS A 122 -14.13 22.20 23.84
CA LYS A 122 -13.32 22.58 25.02
C LYS A 122 -13.25 24.08 25.31
N ARG A 123 -13.71 24.95 24.40
CA ARG A 123 -13.68 26.42 24.61
C ARG A 123 -14.92 27.01 25.31
N ARG A 124 -15.98 26.24 25.60
CA ARG A 124 -17.23 26.79 26.16
C ARG A 124 -17.37 26.74 27.68
N ASN A 125 -16.46 26.08 28.40
CA ASN A 125 -16.53 25.97 29.87
C ASN A 125 -15.50 26.86 30.61
N ARG A 126 -14.83 27.80 29.94
CA ARG A 126 -14.23 28.93 30.64
C ARG A 126 -15.35 29.90 31.00
N THR A 127 -16.11 29.53 32.04
CA THR A 127 -16.93 30.46 32.78
C THR A 127 -16.03 31.63 33.17
N PRO A 128 -16.36 32.89 32.83
CA PRO A 128 -15.65 34.02 33.40
C PRO A 128 -15.84 33.92 34.91
N ARG A 129 -14.75 33.60 35.61
CA ARG A 129 -14.66 33.66 37.06
C ARG A 129 -14.95 35.12 37.40
N GLN A 130 -16.17 35.44 37.85
CA GLN A 130 -16.49 36.81 38.25
C GLN A 130 -15.55 37.20 39.40
N PRO A 131 -14.64 38.18 39.20
CA PRO A 131 -13.87 38.74 40.29
C PRO A 131 -14.75 39.81 40.94
N GLY A 132 -15.60 39.43 41.91
CA GLY A 132 -16.52 40.42 42.48
C GLY A 132 -17.35 40.01 43.69
N GLN A 133 -17.18 38.81 44.23
CA GLN A 133 -17.81 38.41 45.49
C GLN A 133 -16.77 38.17 46.57
N THR A 134 -16.21 39.25 47.10
CA THR A 134 -15.58 39.25 48.43
C THR A 134 -16.19 40.38 49.25
N ALA A 135 -17.10 39.95 50.11
CA ALA A 135 -17.47 40.48 51.42
C ALA A 135 -17.84 41.98 51.53
N LYS A 136 -19.16 42.25 51.64
CA LYS A 136 -19.63 43.30 52.52
C LYS A 136 -19.56 42.75 53.96
N ILE A 137 -18.83 43.43 54.83
CA ILE A 137 -18.94 43.36 56.29
C ILE A 137 -19.80 44.54 56.73
#